data_AF-A0A6P0PG61-F1
#
_entry.id   AF-A0A6P0PG61-F1
#
_cell.length_a   1.000
_cell.length_b   1.000
_cell.length_c   1.000
_cell.angle_alpha   90.00
_cell.angle_beta   90.00
_cell.angle_gamma   90.00
#
_symmetry.space_group_name_H-M   'P 1'
#
loop_
_entity.id
_entity.type
_entity.pdbx_description
1 polymer ?
#
loop_
_entity_poly.entity_id
_entity_poly.type
_entity_poly.pdbx_seq_one_letter_code
_entity_poly.pdbx_strand_id
1 'polypeptide(L)'
;MPALIAITIRQGYLEIQEVATKEVVTTIEILSPSNKRGGKGRKIYQKKREKILDSLTNFIEIYLLRRGQRMPILDHKSKSHYQILVSRGKQRPRADLYAFNIQNKIPEFPLPLRPEDTEPIIDLQALLNNIYDVGSYDLKIDYTQKPVP
;
A
#
# COMPACT_ATOMS: atom_id res chain seq x y z
N MET A 1 -22.40 0.63 31.48
CA MET A 1 -21.43 1.02 30.44
C MET A 1 -21.31 -0.14 29.47
N PRO A 2 -21.48 0.02 28.15
CA PRO A 2 -21.36 -1.11 27.23
C PRO A 2 -19.89 -1.53 27.14
N ALA A 3 -19.64 -2.84 27.15
CA ALA A 3 -18.29 -3.40 27.00
C ALA A 3 -17.74 -3.06 25.61
N LEU A 4 -16.54 -2.50 25.54
CA LEU A 4 -15.79 -2.31 24.30
C LEU A 4 -15.36 -3.70 23.80
N ILE A 5 -16.04 -4.22 22.79
CA ILE A 5 -15.62 -5.43 22.11
C ILE A 5 -14.38 -5.08 21.27
N ALA A 6 -13.28 -5.77 21.54
CA ALA A 6 -12.08 -5.66 20.71
C ALA A 6 -12.36 -6.26 19.33
N ILE A 7 -12.46 -5.42 18.30
CA ILE A 7 -12.60 -5.86 16.91
C ILE A 7 -11.21 -6.10 16.34
N THR A 8 -10.96 -7.33 15.88
CA THR A 8 -9.75 -7.66 15.11
C THR A 8 -9.94 -7.22 13.66
N ILE A 9 -9.08 -6.32 13.19
CA ILE A 9 -9.09 -5.84 11.80
C ILE A 9 -7.99 -6.56 11.04
N ARG A 10 -8.33 -7.27 9.96
CA ARG A 10 -7.34 -7.84 9.04
C ARG A 10 -6.70 -6.74 8.20
N GLN A 11 -5.38 -6.75 8.10
CA GLN A 11 -4.61 -5.83 7.27
C GLN A 11 -4.07 -6.61 6.08
N GLY A 12 -4.25 -6.07 4.87
CA GLY A 12 -3.76 -6.69 3.65
C GLY A 12 -2.26 -6.49 3.51
N TYR A 13 -1.50 -7.58 3.56
CA TYR A 13 -0.08 -7.60 3.24
C TYR A 13 0.24 -8.85 2.44
N LEU A 14 1.33 -8.77 1.66
CA LEU A 14 1.88 -9.89 0.91
C LEU A 14 3.41 -9.90 1.08
N GLU A 15 3.97 -11.09 1.19
CA GLU A 15 5.41 -11.30 1.19
C GLU A 15 5.82 -12.11 -0.02
N ILE A 16 6.82 -11.64 -0.73
CA ILE A 16 7.54 -12.40 -1.74
C ILE A 16 8.73 -13.01 -1.05
N GLN A 17 8.80 -14.34 -1.06
CA GLN A 17 9.80 -15.11 -0.33
C GLN A 17 10.59 -15.98 -1.29
N GLU A 18 11.87 -16.16 -0.99
CA GLU A 18 12.66 -17.18 -1.65
C GLU A 18 12.20 -18.57 -1.19
N VAL A 19 12.02 -19.49 -2.14
CA VAL A 19 11.31 -20.74 -1.90
C VAL A 19 12.05 -21.66 -0.91
N ALA A 20 13.36 -21.77 -1.03
CA ALA A 20 14.19 -22.71 -0.26
C ALA A 20 14.42 -22.24 1.19
N THR A 21 14.76 -20.97 1.38
CA THR A 21 15.15 -20.36 2.66
C THR A 21 14.00 -19.68 3.39
N LYS A 22 12.89 -19.39 2.69
CA LYS A 22 11.77 -18.56 3.18
C LYS A 22 12.17 -17.13 3.55
N GLU A 23 13.34 -16.69 3.12
CA GLU A 23 13.76 -15.30 3.28
C GLU A 23 12.79 -14.38 2.56
N VAL A 24 12.30 -13.36 3.27
CA VAL A 24 11.44 -12.33 2.67
C VAL A 24 12.29 -11.41 1.81
N VAL A 25 12.03 -11.42 0.50
CA VAL A 25 12.69 -10.55 -0.47
C VAL A 25 11.98 -9.21 -0.51
N THR A 26 10.64 -9.22 -0.57
CA THR A 26 9.82 -8.01 -0.71
C THR A 26 8.54 -8.11 0.11
N THR A 27 8.25 -7.07 0.89
CA THR A 27 6.97 -6.93 1.60
C THR A 27 6.12 -5.88 0.89
N ILE A 28 4.86 -6.21 0.63
CA ILE A 28 3.84 -5.31 0.08
C ILE A 28 2.78 -5.07 1.15
N GLU A 29 2.54 -3.82 1.53
CA GLU A 29 1.53 -3.42 2.50
C GLU A 29 0.45 -2.56 1.84
N ILE A 30 -0.82 -2.88 2.08
CA ILE A 30 -1.94 -2.01 1.73
C ILE A 30 -2.40 -1.28 3.00
N LEU A 31 -2.31 0.05 2.97
CA LEU A 31 -2.68 0.85 4.13
C LEU A 31 -4.18 0.81 4.41
N SER A 32 -4.52 0.43 5.63
CA SER A 32 -5.88 0.43 6.17
C SER A 32 -6.17 1.72 6.96
N PRO A 33 -7.46 2.05 7.21
CA PRO A 33 -7.81 3.26 7.96
C PRO A 33 -7.16 3.36 9.35
N SER A 34 -6.96 2.23 10.03
CA SER A 34 -6.35 2.20 11.37
C SER A 34 -4.85 2.54 11.36
N ASN A 35 -4.16 2.36 10.22
CA ASN A 35 -2.77 2.78 10.05
C ASN A 35 -2.66 4.31 9.97
N LYS A 36 -3.67 4.98 9.42
CA LYS A 36 -3.66 6.43 9.19
C LYS A 36 -4.27 7.27 10.30
N ARG A 37 -5.26 6.73 11.01
CA ARG A 37 -5.87 7.41 12.16
C ARG A 37 -4.88 7.41 13.31
N GLY A 38 -4.82 8.48 14.09
CA GLY A 38 -4.01 8.50 15.30
C GLY A 38 -4.36 7.36 16.27
N GLY A 39 -3.46 7.06 17.20
CA GLY A 39 -3.69 6.05 18.24
C GLY A 39 -2.97 4.73 18.01
N LYS A 40 -3.45 3.65 18.64
CA LYS A 40 -2.74 2.37 18.80
C LYS A 40 -2.42 1.70 17.45
N GLY A 41 -3.38 1.65 16.52
CA GLY A 41 -3.20 1.01 15.21
C GLY A 41 -2.07 1.62 14.38
N ARG A 42 -2.02 2.96 14.33
CA ARG A 42 -0.93 3.69 13.67
C ARG A 42 0.41 3.47 14.32
N LYS A 43 0.50 3.50 15.65
CA LYS A 43 1.76 3.22 16.37
C LYS A 43 2.28 1.81 16.11
N ILE A 44 1.40 0.80 16.12
CA ILE A 44 1.76 -0.59 15.79
C ILE A 44 2.31 -0.67 14.36
N TYR A 45 1.62 -0.03 13.42
CA TYR A 45 2.04 -0.04 12.03
C TYR A 45 3.34 0.71 11.77
N GLN A 46 3.55 1.86 12.40
CA GLN A 46 4.82 2.61 12.28
C GLN A 46 6.00 1.77 12.77
N LYS A 47 5.86 1.06 13.90
CA LYS A 47 6.90 0.12 14.37
C LYS A 47 7.16 -1.02 13.37
N LYS A 48 6.10 -1.60 12.78
CA LYS A 48 6.24 -2.62 11.73
C LYS A 48 7.00 -2.05 10.52
N ARG A 49 6.60 -0.86 10.07
CA ARG A 49 7.18 -0.13 8.94
C ARG A 49 8.65 0.19 9.18
N GLU A 50 9.00 0.71 10.35
CA GLU A 50 10.40 0.96 10.77
C GLU A 50 11.22 -0.34 10.71
N LYS A 51 10.72 -1.44 11.31
CA LYS A 51 11.42 -2.73 11.26
C LYS A 51 11.70 -3.22 9.83
N ILE A 52 10.77 -3.03 8.90
CA ILE A 52 10.98 -3.39 7.49
C ILE A 52 12.03 -2.48 6.85
N LEU A 53 11.92 -1.16 7.06
CA LEU A 53 12.83 -0.16 6.50
C LEU A 53 14.26 -0.31 7.04
N ASP A 54 14.42 -0.78 8.28
CA ASP A 54 15.71 -1.07 8.94
C ASP A 54 16.36 -2.39 8.47
N SER A 55 15.68 -3.17 7.62
CA SER A 55 16.20 -4.40 7.03
C SER A 55 16.67 -4.21 5.58
N LEU A 56 17.20 -5.26 4.94
CA LEU A 56 17.47 -5.28 3.49
C LEU A 56 16.26 -5.73 2.66
N THR A 57 15.14 -6.10 3.30
CA THR A 57 13.88 -6.46 2.62
C THR A 57 13.39 -5.30 1.79
N ASN A 58 13.03 -5.50 0.53
CA ASN A 58 12.38 -4.46 -0.27
C ASN A 58 10.97 -4.18 0.27
N PHE A 59 10.48 -2.97 0.09
CA PHE A 59 9.21 -2.55 0.67
C PHE A 59 8.35 -1.80 -0.34
N ILE A 60 7.10 -2.22 -0.48
CA ILE A 60 6.08 -1.53 -1.25
C ILE A 60 4.94 -1.14 -0.31
N GLU A 61 4.62 0.15 -0.24
CA GLU A 61 3.52 0.67 0.57
C GLU A 61 2.47 1.31 -0.34
N ILE A 62 1.30 0.67 -0.43
CA ILE A 62 0.18 1.12 -1.27
C ILE A 62 -0.80 1.91 -0.41
N TYR A 63 -1.04 3.16 -0.80
CA TYR A 63 -1.90 4.08 -0.07
C TYR A 63 -3.08 4.54 -0.94
N LEU A 64 -4.25 3.93 -0.68
CA LEU A 64 -5.50 4.20 -1.39
C LEU A 64 -6.51 4.98 -0.53
N LEU A 65 -6.05 5.71 0.49
CA LEU A 65 -6.91 6.36 1.47
C LEU A 65 -6.75 7.88 1.46
N ARG A 66 -7.84 8.62 1.24
CA ARG A 66 -7.85 10.10 1.24
C ARG A 66 -7.65 10.73 2.62
N ARG A 67 -8.36 10.23 3.64
CA ARG A 67 -8.41 10.83 4.99
C ARG A 67 -7.42 10.20 5.97
N GLY A 68 -6.97 10.98 6.96
CA GLY A 68 -6.03 10.55 8.00
C GLY A 68 -4.60 11.01 7.72
N GLN A 69 -3.69 10.75 8.67
CA GLN A 69 -2.32 11.24 8.61
C GLN A 69 -1.47 10.41 7.63
N ARG A 70 -0.70 11.09 6.77
CA ARG A 70 0.27 10.46 5.86
C ARG A 70 1.36 9.71 6.65
N MET A 71 1.97 8.71 6.03
CA MET A 71 3.17 8.07 6.58
C MET A 71 4.39 8.98 6.42
N PRO A 72 5.35 8.94 7.35
CA PRO A 72 6.54 9.77 7.28
C PRO A 72 7.40 9.36 6.08
N ILE A 73 7.67 10.33 5.21
CA ILE A 73 8.59 10.26 4.07
C ILE A 73 9.36 11.59 4.08
N LEU A 74 10.68 11.53 4.02
CA LEU A 74 11.54 12.72 3.95
C LEU A 74 11.27 13.47 2.62
N ASP A 75 11.27 14.80 2.66
CA ASP A 75 11.09 15.67 1.49
C ASP A 75 9.84 15.43 0.62
N HIS A 76 8.76 14.92 1.22
CA HIS A 76 7.51 14.69 0.50
C HIS A 76 6.79 16.00 0.12
N LYS A 77 6.95 16.43 -1.14
CA LYS A 77 6.33 17.66 -1.69
C LYS A 77 5.02 17.44 -2.46
N SER A 78 4.60 16.19 -2.70
CA SER A 78 3.41 15.90 -3.52
C SER A 78 2.09 16.27 -2.84
N LYS A 79 1.15 16.83 -3.60
CA LYS A 79 -0.23 17.13 -3.17
C LYS A 79 -1.21 15.97 -3.44
N SER A 80 -0.75 14.82 -3.94
CA SER A 80 -1.63 13.71 -4.33
C SER A 80 -2.41 13.10 -3.15
N HIS A 81 -3.58 12.57 -3.46
CA HIS A 81 -4.41 11.84 -2.51
C HIS A 81 -4.01 10.36 -2.36
N TYR A 82 -3.43 9.79 -3.41
CA TYR A 82 -2.99 8.39 -3.44
C TYR A 82 -1.51 8.32 -3.82
N GLN A 83 -0.87 7.25 -3.37
CA GLN A 83 0.54 7.02 -3.62
C GLN A 83 0.90 5.54 -3.50
N ILE A 84 1.92 5.13 -4.25
CA ILE A 84 2.61 3.86 -4.07
C ILE A 84 4.07 4.21 -3.81
N LEU A 85 4.61 3.74 -2.69
CA LEU A 85 6.02 3.90 -2.34
C LEU A 85 6.73 2.60 -2.67
N VAL A 86 7.80 2.65 -3.44
CA VAL A 86 8.69 1.51 -3.71
C VAL A 86 10.06 1.82 -3.12
N SER A 87 10.43 1.11 -2.05
CA SER A 87 11.69 1.30 -1.32
C SER A 87 12.53 0.04 -1.39
N ARG A 88 13.57 0.09 -2.22
CA ARG A 88 14.55 -0.99 -2.38
C ARG A 88 15.50 -1.00 -1.20
N GLY A 89 15.70 -2.16 -0.57
CA GLY A 89 16.51 -2.25 0.65
C GLY A 89 17.91 -1.65 0.48
N LYS A 90 18.56 -1.96 -0.65
CA LYS A 90 19.92 -1.50 -0.96
C LYS A 90 20.04 -0.01 -1.34
N GLN A 91 18.92 0.67 -1.60
CA GLN A 91 18.92 2.08 -2.04
C GLN A 91 18.43 3.04 -0.95
N ARG A 92 18.08 2.52 0.23
CA ARG A 92 17.65 3.35 1.36
C ARG A 92 18.73 4.35 1.77
N PRO A 93 18.35 5.58 2.17
CA PRO A 93 16.99 6.01 2.49
C PRO A 93 16.14 6.48 1.29
N ARG A 94 16.60 6.31 0.05
CA ARG A 94 15.82 6.68 -1.15
C ARG A 94 14.73 5.66 -1.45
N ALA A 95 13.67 6.15 -2.09
CA ALA A 95 12.53 5.37 -2.54
C ALA A 95 11.85 6.09 -3.70
N ASP A 96 11.21 5.32 -4.57
CA ASP A 96 10.41 5.83 -5.68
C ASP A 96 8.97 6.05 -5.22
N LEU A 97 8.42 7.22 -5.53
CA LEU A 97 7.06 7.61 -5.13
C LEU A 97 6.20 7.81 -6.36
N TYR A 98 5.23 6.92 -6.55
CA TYR A 98 4.24 6.99 -7.62
C TYR A 98 2.97 7.64 -7.09
N ALA A 99 2.83 8.95 -7.32
CA ALA A 99 1.73 9.78 -6.82
C ALA A 99 0.62 9.92 -7.86
N PHE A 100 -0.65 9.78 -7.46
CA PHE A 100 -1.80 9.91 -8.36
C PHE A 100 -3.08 10.34 -7.63
N ASN A 101 -4.09 10.78 -8.39
CA ASN A 101 -5.44 11.08 -7.89
C ASN A 101 -6.48 10.17 -8.55
N ILE A 102 -7.72 10.19 -8.07
CA ILE A 102 -8.77 9.25 -8.50
C ILE A 102 -9.07 9.35 -10.00
N GLN A 103 -8.87 10.52 -10.61
CA GLN A 103 -9.10 10.75 -12.04
C GLN A 103 -7.98 10.20 -12.93
N ASN A 104 -6.85 9.80 -12.36
CA ASN A 104 -5.70 9.29 -13.10
C ASN A 104 -5.70 7.76 -13.10
N LYS A 105 -5.19 7.14 -14.18
CA LYS A 105 -4.83 5.71 -14.16
C LYS A 105 -3.88 5.48 -12.98
N ILE A 106 -4.08 4.38 -12.23
CA ILE A 106 -3.09 3.96 -11.24
C ILE A 106 -1.77 3.68 -11.99
N PRO A 107 -0.65 4.32 -11.59
CA PRO A 107 0.62 4.11 -12.24
C PRO A 107 1.11 2.67 -12.04
N GLU A 108 1.67 2.10 -13.10
CA GLU A 108 2.43 0.86 -13.03
C GLU A 108 3.74 1.08 -12.27
N PHE A 109 4.18 0.06 -11.53
CA PHE A 109 5.40 0.13 -10.72
C PHE A 109 6.12 -1.22 -10.72
N PRO A 110 7.47 -1.23 -10.61
CA PRO A 110 8.21 -2.48 -10.51
C PRO A 110 7.98 -3.13 -9.16
N LEU A 111 7.95 -4.46 -9.13
CA LEU A 111 8.09 -5.26 -7.92
C LEU A 111 9.57 -5.58 -7.74
N PRO A 112 10.28 -4.92 -6.80
CA PRO A 112 11.68 -5.23 -6.57
C PRO A 112 11.84 -6.69 -6.13
N LEU A 113 12.89 -7.35 -6.62
CA LEU A 113 13.26 -8.70 -6.23
C LEU A 113 14.73 -8.71 -5.81
N ARG A 114 15.44 -9.83 -5.95
CA ARG A 114 16.89 -9.86 -5.76
C ARG A 114 17.60 -9.23 -6.97
N PRO A 115 18.85 -8.74 -6.81
CA PRO A 115 19.57 -8.04 -7.88
C PRO A 115 19.67 -8.78 -9.22
N GLU A 116 19.73 -10.11 -9.16
CA GLU A 116 19.83 -11.01 -10.31
C GLU A 116 18.47 -11.33 -10.97
N ASP A 117 17.37 -11.00 -10.31
CA ASP A 117 16.02 -11.30 -10.79
C ASP A 117 15.49 -10.18 -11.69
N THR A 118 14.76 -10.56 -12.73
CA THR A 118 13.99 -9.59 -13.52
C THR A 118 12.77 -9.14 -12.73
N GLU A 119 12.66 -7.84 -12.50
CA GLU A 119 11.54 -7.27 -11.75
C GLU A 119 10.28 -7.19 -12.62
N PRO A 120 9.19 -7.86 -12.23
CA PRO A 120 7.94 -7.74 -12.97
C PRO A 120 7.32 -6.36 -12.70
N ILE A 121 6.65 -5.83 -13.72
CA ILE A 121 5.85 -4.62 -13.60
C ILE A 121 4.45 -4.99 -13.11
N ILE A 122 3.99 -4.31 -12.06
CA ILE A 122 2.66 -4.50 -11.48
C ILE A 122 1.69 -3.48 -12.07
N ASP A 123 0.68 -3.98 -12.79
CA ASP A 123 -0.49 -3.20 -13.19
C ASP A 123 -1.62 -3.36 -12.16
N LEU A 124 -1.59 -2.52 -11.12
CA LEU A 124 -2.62 -2.50 -10.09
C LEU A 124 -3.98 -2.02 -10.62
N GLN A 125 -4.01 -1.23 -11.70
CA GLN A 125 -5.27 -0.81 -12.33
C GLN A 125 -5.99 -2.02 -12.93
N ALA A 126 -5.28 -2.86 -13.69
CA ALA A 126 -5.85 -4.06 -14.30
C ALA A 126 -6.39 -5.03 -13.23
N LEU A 127 -5.64 -5.24 -12.14
CA LEU A 127 -6.08 -6.07 -11.02
C LEU A 127 -7.35 -5.51 -10.35
N LEU A 128 -7.40 -4.21 -10.11
CA LEU A 128 -8.56 -3.56 -9.52
C LEU A 128 -9.79 -3.67 -10.43
N ASN A 129 -9.64 -3.44 -11.73
CA ASN A 129 -10.72 -3.57 -12.70
C ASN A 129 -11.27 -5.00 -12.74
N ASN A 130 -10.39 -6.01 -12.76
CA ASN A 130 -10.82 -7.40 -12.74
C ASN A 130 -11.62 -7.76 -11.48
N ILE A 131 -11.17 -7.33 -10.30
CA ILE A 131 -11.91 -7.51 -9.04
C ILE A 131 -13.27 -6.79 -9.10
N TYR A 132 -13.29 -5.60 -9.69
CA TYR A 132 -14.49 -4.80 -9.83
C TYR A 132 -15.54 -5.53 -10.70
N ASP A 133 -15.11 -6.05 -11.84
CA ASP A 133 -15.95 -6.77 -12.81
C ASP A 133 -16.49 -8.09 -12.21
N VAL A 134 -15.60 -8.90 -11.61
CA VAL A 134 -15.97 -10.18 -10.97
C VAL A 134 -16.92 -9.96 -9.79
N GLY A 135 -16.75 -8.85 -9.07
CA GLY A 135 -17.63 -8.47 -7.96
C GLY A 135 -18.95 -7.81 -8.38
N SER A 136 -19.13 -7.51 -9.66
CA SER A 136 -20.27 -6.76 -10.22
C SER A 136 -20.61 -5.52 -9.40
N TYR A 137 -19.58 -4.73 -9.06
CA TYR A 137 -19.75 -3.56 -8.21
C TYR A 137 -20.50 -2.42 -8.92
N ASP A 138 -20.58 -2.45 -10.25
CA ASP A 138 -21.42 -1.59 -11.07
C ASP A 138 -22.90 -1.68 -10.67
N LEU A 139 -23.36 -2.86 -10.25
CA LEU A 139 -24.73 -3.07 -9.75
C LEU A 139 -24.99 -2.42 -8.40
N LYS A 140 -23.94 -2.10 -7.63
CA LYS A 140 -24.06 -1.48 -6.30
C LYS A 140 -23.91 0.04 -6.33
N ILE A 141 -23.07 0.55 -7.23
CA ILE A 141 -22.74 1.97 -7.31
C ILE A 141 -22.64 2.38 -8.78
N ASP A 142 -23.56 3.24 -9.21
CA ASP A 142 -23.55 3.84 -10.55
C ASP A 142 -22.60 5.04 -10.59
N TYR A 143 -21.37 4.80 -11.09
CA TYR A 143 -20.35 5.84 -11.24
C TYR A 143 -20.59 6.80 -12.41
N THR A 144 -21.66 6.61 -13.21
CA THR A 144 -22.06 7.55 -14.26
C THR A 144 -22.84 8.74 -13.70
N GLN A 145 -23.39 8.61 -12.50
CA GLN A 145 -24.10 9.68 -11.82
C GLN A 145 -23.14 10.67 -11.16
N LYS A 146 -23.58 11.93 -11.05
CA LYS A 146 -22.81 12.93 -10.31
C LYS A 146 -22.69 12.50 -8.84
N PRO A 147 -21.50 12.59 -8.23
CA PRO A 147 -21.35 12.28 -6.81
C PRO A 147 -22.22 13.21 -5.97
N VAL A 148 -22.88 12.66 -4.95
CA VAL A 148 -23.59 13.45 -3.94
C VAL A 148 -22.54 14.13 -3.04
N PRO A 149 -22.58 15.47 -2.88
CA PRO A 149 -21.64 16.23 -2.05
C PRO A 149 -21.60 15.78 -0.58
#